data_AF-A0A812RZ76-F1
#
_entry.id   AF-A0A812RZ76-F1
#
_cell.length_a   1.000
_cell.length_b   1.000
_cell.length_c   1.000
_cell.angle_alpha   90.00
_cell.angle_beta   90.00
_cell.angle_gamma   90.00
#
_symmetry.space_group_name_H-M   'P 1'
#
loop_
_entity.id
_entity.type
_entity.pdbx_description
1 polymer ?
#
loop_
_entity_poly.entity_id
_entity_poly.type
_entity_poly.pdbx_seq_one_letter_code
_entity_poly.pdbx_strand_id
1 'polypeptide(L)'
;MEQLNQKYLAARFAAAGLLLALTVNVRQGRSDHILAALSPSCVQQALRMPAACRQGNCAIMDELSASCRSSWQASEYTFYVELSVSIAFLVLELLSMLTAVHCSQQE
;
A
#
# COMPACT_ATOMS: atom_id res chain seq x y z
N MET A 1 20.43 23.97 19.72
CA MET A 1 19.17 23.60 19.02
C MET A 1 19.41 22.80 17.75
N GLU A 2 20.44 23.12 16.98
CA GLU A 2 20.82 22.49 15.70
C GLU A 2 20.99 20.97 15.75
N GLN A 3 21.72 20.46 16.76
CA GLN A 3 21.94 19.02 16.94
C GLN A 3 20.65 18.22 17.23
N LEU A 4 19.66 18.87 17.87
CA LEU A 4 18.34 18.28 18.13
C LEU A 4 17.53 18.19 16.83
N ASN A 5 17.65 19.21 15.96
CA ASN A 5 16.99 19.29 14.67
C ASN A 5 17.53 18.23 13.69
N GLN A 6 18.85 18.00 13.67
CA GLN A 6 19.48 16.96 12.87
C GLN A 6 19.06 15.54 13.30
N LYS A 7 19.00 15.26 14.61
CA LYS A 7 18.52 13.97 15.13
C LYS A 7 17.06 13.71 14.78
N TYR A 8 16.23 14.75 14.85
CA TYR A 8 14.82 14.68 14.45
C TYR A 8 14.66 14.37 12.95
N LEU A 9 15.40 15.06 12.08
CA LEU A 9 15.40 14.80 10.64
C LEU A 9 15.86 13.38 10.31
N ALA A 10 16.93 12.89 10.95
CA ALA A 10 17.42 11.53 10.75
C ALA A 10 16.40 10.46 11.17
N ALA A 11 15.72 10.66 12.31
CA ALA A 11 14.68 9.75 12.78
C ALA A 11 13.47 9.72 11.82
N ARG A 12 13.05 10.87 11.30
CA ARG A 12 11.96 10.95 10.32
C ARG A 12 12.35 10.31 8.98
N PHE A 13 13.59 10.48 8.53
CA PHE A 13 14.08 9.84 7.31
C PHE A 13 14.07 8.32 7.42
N ALA A 14 14.56 7.78 8.54
CA ALA A 14 14.51 6.35 8.82
C ALA A 14 13.07 5.83 8.89
N ALA A 15 12.15 6.57 9.51
CA ALA A 15 10.74 6.22 9.56
C ALA A 15 10.07 6.20 8.18
N ALA A 16 10.30 7.22 7.34
CA ALA A 16 9.78 7.28 5.97
C ALA A 16 10.34 6.15 5.09
N GLY A 17 11.64 5.86 5.20
CA GLY A 17 12.28 4.74 4.52
C GLY A 17 11.72 3.38 4.95
N LEU A 18 11.49 3.19 6.26
CA LEU A 18 10.85 1.98 6.78
C LEU A 18 9.40 1.85 6.26
N LEU A 19 8.63 2.93 6.22
CA LEU A 19 7.26 2.93 5.71
C LEU A 19 7.21 2.63 4.20
N LEU A 20 8.19 3.10 3.41
CA LEU A 20 8.36 2.73 2.01
C LEU A 20 8.66 1.23 1.85
N ALA A 21 9.56 0.69 2.67
CA ALA A 21 9.85 -0.74 2.66
C ALA A 21 8.62 -1.59 3.07
N LEU A 22 7.83 -1.12 4.05
CA LEU A 22 6.61 -1.78 4.47
C LEU A 22 5.51 -1.72 3.41
N THR A 23 5.37 -0.62 2.67
CA THR A 23 4.37 -0.52 1.57
C THR A 23 4.65 -1.52 0.44
N VAL A 24 5.90 -1.91 0.21
CA VAL A 24 6.23 -3.03 -0.71
C VAL A 24 5.69 -4.36 -0.18
N ASN A 25 5.75 -4.59 1.14
CA ASN A 25 5.20 -5.78 1.77
C ASN A 25 3.66 -5.76 1.80
N VAL A 26 3.03 -4.59 1.88
CA VAL A 26 1.57 -4.43 1.80
C VAL A 26 1.01 -5.00 0.49
N ARG A 27 1.78 -4.93 -0.61
CA ARG A 27 1.39 -5.55 -1.89
C ARG A 27 1.20 -7.07 -1.77
N GLN A 28 1.96 -7.75 -0.90
CA GLN A 28 1.79 -9.18 -0.65
C GLN A 28 0.50 -9.48 0.12
N GLY A 29 0.06 -8.57 1.00
CA GLY A 29 -1.20 -8.65 1.76
C GLY A 29 -2.45 -8.24 0.98
N ARG A 30 -2.33 -7.94 -0.32
CA ARG A 30 -3.43 -7.49 -1.17
C ARG A 30 -4.65 -8.42 -1.13
N SER A 31 -4.45 -9.73 -1.22
CA SER A 31 -5.57 -10.68 -1.22
C SER A 31 -6.37 -10.60 0.06
N ASP A 32 -5.71 -10.44 1.20
CA ASP A 32 -6.35 -10.43 2.51
C ASP A 32 -7.11 -9.13 2.72
N HIS A 33 -6.56 -8.01 2.24
CA HIS A 33 -7.25 -6.72 2.20
C HIS A 33 -8.53 -6.78 1.36
N ILE A 34 -8.45 -7.36 0.16
CA ILE A 34 -9.62 -7.52 -0.72
C ILE A 34 -10.65 -8.42 -0.05
N LEU A 35 -10.24 -9.58 0.49
CA LEU A 35 -11.15 -10.51 1.18
C LEU A 35 -11.87 -9.86 2.37
N ALA A 36 -11.19 -9.03 3.15
CA ALA A 36 -11.79 -8.33 4.28
C ALA A 36 -12.87 -7.31 3.88
N ALA A 37 -12.78 -6.75 2.67
CA ALA A 37 -13.74 -5.77 2.15
C ALA A 37 -14.96 -6.41 1.46
N LEU A 38 -14.93 -7.73 1.22
CA LEU A 38 -16.00 -8.44 0.54
C LEU A 38 -17.11 -8.88 1.49
N SER A 39 -18.31 -9.09 0.93
CA SER A 39 -19.41 -9.70 1.68
C SER A 39 -19.09 -11.17 2.02
N PRO A 40 -19.67 -11.75 3.08
CA PRO A 40 -19.40 -13.15 3.46
C PRO A 40 -19.67 -14.17 2.34
N SER A 41 -20.71 -13.94 1.53
CA SER A 41 -21.04 -14.81 0.40
C SER A 41 -20.03 -14.71 -0.75
N CYS A 42 -19.43 -13.53 -0.96
CA CYS A 42 -18.39 -13.34 -1.95
C CYS A 42 -17.04 -13.89 -1.47
N VAL A 43 -16.72 -13.76 -0.17
CA VAL A 43 -15.55 -14.40 0.45
C VAL A 43 -15.59 -15.92 0.24
N GLN A 44 -16.73 -16.57 0.44
CA GLN A 44 -16.86 -18.01 0.20
C GLN A 44 -16.59 -18.41 -1.25
N GLN A 45 -16.98 -17.58 -2.24
CA GLN A 45 -16.64 -17.82 -3.65
C GLN A 45 -15.15 -17.60 -3.90
N ALA A 46 -14.60 -16.49 -3.40
CA ALA A 46 -13.19 -16.16 -3.58
C ALA A 46 -12.24 -17.18 -2.93
N LEU A 47 -12.64 -17.82 -1.83
CA LEU A 47 -11.87 -18.89 -1.20
C LEU A 47 -11.83 -20.19 -2.03
N ARG A 48 -12.80 -20.42 -2.92
CA ARG A 48 -12.79 -21.56 -3.85
C ARG A 48 -11.79 -21.36 -5.00
N MET A 49 -11.49 -20.11 -5.33
CA MET A 49 -10.50 -19.79 -6.36
C MET A 49 -9.11 -20.35 -5.99
N PRO A 50 -8.28 -20.70 -6.98
CA PRO A 50 -6.87 -20.96 -6.74
C PRO A 50 -6.18 -19.78 -6.06
N ALA A 51 -5.25 -20.05 -5.15
CA ALA A 51 -4.52 -19.00 -4.43
C ALA A 51 -3.78 -18.04 -5.39
N ALA A 52 -3.23 -18.56 -6.49
CA ALA A 52 -2.60 -17.76 -7.53
C ALA A 52 -3.56 -16.73 -8.16
N CYS A 53 -4.84 -17.06 -8.31
CA CYS A 53 -5.86 -16.15 -8.82
C CYS A 53 -6.18 -15.02 -7.83
N ARG A 54 -6.31 -15.33 -6.53
CA ARG A 54 -6.47 -14.31 -5.49
C ARG A 54 -5.29 -13.34 -5.42
N GLN A 55 -4.09 -13.83 -5.73
CA GLN A 55 -2.86 -13.03 -5.79
C GLN A 55 -2.72 -12.22 -7.09
N GLY A 56 -3.63 -12.36 -8.06
CA GLY A 56 -3.63 -11.58 -9.29
C GLY A 56 -2.75 -12.17 -10.40
N ASN A 57 -2.31 -13.41 -10.23
CA ASN A 57 -1.50 -14.13 -11.22
C ASN A 57 -2.37 -14.92 -12.22
N CYS A 58 -3.69 -14.65 -12.27
CA CYS A 58 -4.65 -15.36 -13.10
C CYS A 58 -5.86 -14.46 -13.43
N ALA A 59 -6.59 -14.78 -14.51
CA ALA A 59 -7.84 -14.12 -14.85
C ALA A 59 -9.02 -14.66 -14.02
N ILE A 60 -9.72 -13.78 -13.31
CA ILE A 60 -10.78 -14.10 -12.32
C ILE A 60 -12.15 -14.40 -12.99
N MET A 61 -12.20 -14.54 -14.32
CA MET A 61 -13.43 -14.38 -15.09
C MET A 61 -14.48 -15.49 -14.95
N ASP A 62 -14.17 -16.66 -14.40
CA ASP A 62 -15.14 -17.78 -14.38
C ASP A 62 -15.50 -18.30 -12.97
N GLU A 63 -14.73 -17.92 -11.95
CA GLU A 63 -14.90 -18.47 -10.58
C GLU A 63 -15.89 -17.67 -9.73
N LEU A 64 -16.09 -16.39 -10.05
CA LEU A 64 -16.94 -15.47 -9.29
C LEU A 64 -18.21 -15.13 -10.06
N SER A 65 -19.34 -15.06 -9.34
CA SER A 65 -20.56 -14.46 -9.86
C SER A 65 -20.30 -13.02 -10.32
N ALA A 66 -21.09 -12.52 -11.29
CA ALA A 66 -20.90 -11.17 -11.83
C ALA A 66 -20.89 -10.08 -10.74
N SER A 67 -21.76 -10.21 -9.73
CA SER A 67 -21.81 -9.29 -8.59
C SER A 67 -20.55 -9.36 -7.71
N CYS A 68 -20.11 -10.57 -7.36
CA CYS A 68 -18.91 -10.77 -6.53
C CYS A 68 -17.64 -10.33 -7.26
N ARG A 69 -17.57 -10.56 -8.57
CA ARG A 69 -16.48 -10.06 -9.43
C ARG A 69 -16.40 -8.55 -9.44
N SER A 70 -17.53 -7.86 -9.59
CA SER A 70 -17.58 -6.39 -9.54
C SER A 70 -17.11 -5.86 -8.19
N SER A 71 -17.56 -6.48 -7.09
CA SER A 71 -17.07 -6.13 -5.74
C SER A 71 -15.58 -6.39 -5.57
N TRP A 72 -15.07 -7.52 -6.06
CA TRP A 72 -13.63 -7.84 -6.02
C TRP A 72 -12.82 -6.78 -6.76
N GLN A 73 -13.21 -6.45 -8.00
CA GLN A 73 -12.53 -5.45 -8.83
C GLN A 73 -12.59 -4.05 -8.19
N ALA A 74 -13.71 -3.68 -7.58
CA ALA A 74 -13.83 -2.42 -6.85
C ALA A 74 -12.89 -2.36 -5.65
N SER A 75 -12.84 -3.42 -4.83
CA SER A 75 -11.93 -3.52 -3.68
C SER A 75 -10.46 -3.53 -4.11
N GLU A 76 -10.14 -4.19 -5.22
CA GLU A 76 -8.80 -4.20 -5.80
C GLU A 76 -8.39 -2.79 -6.27
N TYR A 77 -9.29 -2.09 -6.96
CA TYR A 77 -9.07 -0.70 -7.37
C TYR A 77 -8.83 0.22 -6.16
N THR A 78 -9.69 0.14 -5.14
CA THR A 78 -9.53 0.93 -3.90
C THR A 78 -8.18 0.67 -3.25
N PHE A 79 -7.77 -0.59 -3.11
CA PHE A 79 -6.47 -0.95 -2.56
C PHE A 79 -5.31 -0.30 -3.32
N TYR A 80 -5.35 -0.31 -4.66
CA TYR A 80 -4.28 0.30 -5.47
C TYR A 80 -4.27 1.83 -5.35
N VAL A 81 -5.44 2.46 -5.23
CA VAL A 81 -5.53 3.91 -4.99
C VAL A 81 -4.94 4.25 -3.62
N GLU A 82 -5.34 3.56 -2.56
CA GLU A 82 -4.83 3.76 -1.20
C GLU A 82 -3.31 3.56 -1.12
N LEU A 83 -2.80 2.51 -1.76
CA LEU A 83 -1.37 2.24 -1.84
C LEU A 83 -0.63 3.36 -2.59
N SER A 84 -1.17 3.82 -3.72
CA SER A 84 -0.54 4.88 -4.53
C SER A 84 -0.51 6.21 -3.79
N VAL A 85 -1.61 6.58 -3.13
CA VAL A 85 -1.70 7.78 -2.29
C VAL A 85 -0.70 7.70 -1.13
N SER A 86 -0.61 6.55 -0.46
CA SER A 86 0.35 6.34 0.63
C SER A 86 1.79 6.51 0.16
N ILE A 87 2.14 5.93 -1.00
CA ILE A 87 3.47 6.09 -1.60
C ILE A 87 3.74 7.56 -1.94
N ALA A 88 2.77 8.27 -2.54
CA ALA A 88 2.93 9.68 -2.88
C ALA A 88 3.21 10.55 -1.64
N PHE A 89 2.47 10.34 -0.54
CA PHE A 89 2.73 11.03 0.73
C PHE A 89 4.12 10.73 1.27
N LEU A 90 4.57 9.47 1.23
CA LEU A 90 5.90 9.09 1.68
C LEU A 90 7.02 9.72 0.84
N VAL A 91 6.83 9.81 -0.48
CA VAL A 91 7.79 10.49 -1.37
C VAL A 91 7.84 11.99 -1.07
N LEU A 92 6.69 12.64 -0.87
CA LEU A 92 6.65 14.06 -0.50
C LEU A 92 7.36 14.33 0.83
N GLU A 93 7.15 13.47 1.83
CA GLU A 93 7.85 13.52 3.11
C GLU A 93 9.37 13.38 2.95
N LEU A 94 9.81 12.43 2.12
CA LEU A 94 11.23 12.23 1.83
C LEU A 94 11.85 13.46 1.16
N LEU A 95 11.18 14.02 0.15
CA LEU A 95 11.64 15.22 -0.57
C LEU A 95 11.70 16.45 0.34
N SER A 96 10.71 16.63 1.21
CA SER A 96 10.70 17.71 2.20
C SER A 96 11.90 17.61 3.15
N MET A 97 12.21 16.41 3.64
CA MET A 97 13.37 16.18 4.51
C MET A 97 14.70 16.42 3.80
N LEU A 98 14.86 15.91 2.57
CA LEU A 98 16.07 16.13 1.77
C LEU A 98 16.30 17.63 1.53
N THR A 99 15.22 18.38 1.27
CA THR A 99 15.26 19.83 1.10
C THR A 99 15.69 20.53 2.39
N ALA A 100 15.08 20.17 3.52
CA ALA A 100 15.43 20.74 4.83
C ALA A 100 16.89 20.47 5.22
N VAL A 101 17.39 19.26 4.98
CA VAL A 101 18.79 18.90 5.21
C VAL A 101 19.72 19.73 4.32
N HIS A 102 19.41 19.86 3.03
CA HIS A 102 20.24 20.62 2.09
C HIS A 102 20.35 22.10 2.48
N CYS A 103 19.23 22.75 2.81
CA CYS A 103 19.22 24.14 3.28
C CYS A 103 20.05 24.32 4.56
N SER A 104 19.94 23.38 5.52
CA SER A 104 20.70 23.46 6.77
C SER A 104 22.21 23.25 6.63
N GLN A 105 22.68 22.71 5.49
CA GLN A 105 24.11 22.58 5.20
C GLN A 105 24.68 23.75 4.38
N GLN A 106 23.82 24.65 3.89
CA GLN A 106 24.22 25.85 3.16
C GLN A 106 24.36 27.09 4.07
N GLU A 107 23.81 27.04 5.28
CA GLU A 107 24.03 28.01 6.36
C GLU A 107 25.32 27.70 7.15
#